data_AF-A0A9E0UKD0-F1
#
_entry.id   AF-A0A9E0UKD0-F1
#
_cell.length_a   1.000
_cell.length_b   1.000
_cell.length_c   1.000
_cell.angle_alpha   90.00
_cell.angle_beta   90.00
_cell.angle_gamma   90.00
#
_symmetry.space_group_name_H-M   'P 1'
#
loop_
_entity.id
_entity.type
_entity.pdbx_description
1 polymer ?
#
loop_
_entity_poly.entity_id
_entity_poly.type
_entity_poly.pdbx_seq_one_letter_code
_entity_poly.pdbx_strand_id
1 'polypeptide(L)'
;MRNPQPVDALLLLGSRCPHCQAVLDGLARLVKEGAIARLTVINVNVSPDAPEARGVRSVPWTRLGPFELSGALSAAELADWAEIAGTGEGWGRYFAHLIESQRLAAVAERIQAAPATLIDLLNLFAAPDTAMSVRIGISAVMETMSGTEILRRAVPEIETLALADSPQIRADACYFLGLAG
;
A
#
# COMPACT_ATOMS: atom_id res chain seq x y z
N MET A 1 -12.06 16.50 10.72
CA MET A 1 -11.98 15.26 9.91
C MET A 1 -12.61 15.55 8.56
N ARG A 2 -11.88 15.37 7.45
CA ARG A 2 -12.46 15.50 6.11
C ARG A 2 -13.33 14.28 5.83
N ASN A 3 -14.50 14.48 5.24
CA ASN A 3 -15.35 13.36 4.83
C ASN A 3 -14.63 12.62 3.68
N PRO A 4 -14.50 11.28 3.73
CA PRO A 4 -13.86 10.52 2.66
C PRO A 4 -14.53 10.83 1.32
N GLN A 5 -13.72 11.11 0.31
CA GLN A 5 -14.19 11.38 -1.05
C GLN A 5 -14.31 10.06 -1.83
N PRO A 6 -15.35 9.89 -2.67
CA PRO A 6 -15.48 8.69 -3.47
C PRO A 6 -14.28 8.52 -4.42
N VAL A 7 -13.72 7.31 -4.47
CA VAL A 7 -12.56 6.98 -5.32
C VAL A 7 -12.94 6.19 -6.56
N ASP A 8 -12.07 6.17 -7.55
CA ASP A 8 -12.20 5.26 -8.69
C ASP A 8 -11.69 3.85 -8.33
N ALA A 9 -12.36 2.84 -8.86
CA ALA A 9 -12.02 1.43 -8.71
C ALA A 9 -11.74 0.75 -10.06
N LEU A 10 -10.78 -0.18 -10.08
CA LEU A 10 -10.50 -1.07 -11.20
C LEU A 10 -10.43 -2.51 -10.69
N LEU A 11 -11.21 -3.40 -11.28
CA LEU A 11 -11.15 -4.85 -11.04
C LEU A 11 -10.62 -5.57 -12.28
N LEU A 12 -9.55 -6.33 -12.12
CA LEU A 12 -9.15 -7.37 -13.06
C LEU A 12 -9.69 -8.71 -12.58
N LEU A 13 -10.48 -9.37 -13.43
CA LEU A 13 -11.08 -10.66 -13.14
C LEU A 13 -10.80 -11.66 -14.27
N GLY A 14 -10.94 -12.95 -13.95
CA GLY A 14 -10.91 -14.03 -14.94
C GLY A 14 -12.22 -14.82 -14.93
N SER A 15 -12.63 -15.33 -16.09
CA SER A 15 -13.87 -16.09 -16.28
C SER A 15 -13.96 -17.38 -15.46
N ARG A 16 -12.81 -17.93 -15.03
CA ARG A 16 -12.72 -19.18 -14.23
C ARG A 16 -12.27 -18.95 -12.79
N CYS A 17 -12.19 -17.70 -12.36
CA CYS A 17 -11.71 -17.33 -11.04
C CYS A 17 -12.83 -17.53 -10.00
N PRO A 18 -12.68 -18.46 -9.03
CA PRO A 18 -13.75 -18.78 -8.07
C PRO A 18 -14.04 -17.63 -7.09
N HIS A 19 -13.08 -16.72 -6.90
CA HIS A 19 -13.19 -15.60 -5.96
C HIS A 19 -13.64 -14.29 -6.60
N CYS A 20 -13.61 -14.20 -7.93
CA CYS A 20 -13.80 -12.93 -8.63
C CYS A 20 -15.24 -12.41 -8.55
N GLN A 21 -16.23 -13.32 -8.48
CA GLN A 21 -17.63 -12.92 -8.36
C GLN A 21 -17.89 -12.18 -7.04
N ALA A 22 -17.40 -12.71 -5.92
CA ALA A 22 -17.60 -12.09 -4.60
C ALA A 22 -16.96 -10.69 -4.53
N VAL A 23 -15.77 -10.52 -5.10
CA VAL A 23 -15.09 -9.21 -5.16
C VAL A 23 -15.86 -8.23 -6.06
N LEU A 24 -16.34 -8.68 -7.22
CA LEU A 24 -17.17 -7.86 -8.11
C LEU A 24 -18.45 -7.40 -7.41
N ASP A 25 -19.15 -8.30 -6.73
CA ASP A 25 -20.39 -7.98 -6.02
C ASP A 25 -20.16 -6.97 -4.89
N GLY A 26 -19.06 -7.12 -4.14
CA GLY A 26 -18.64 -6.18 -3.12
C GLY A 26 -18.35 -4.78 -3.67
N LEU A 27 -17.59 -4.69 -4.77
CA LEU A 27 -17.29 -3.42 -5.43
C LEU A 27 -18.54 -2.77 -6.06
N ALA A 28 -19.41 -3.56 -6.67
CA ALA A 28 -20.66 -3.06 -7.24
C ALA A 28 -21.60 -2.49 -6.16
N ARG A 29 -21.60 -3.08 -4.97
CA ARG A 29 -22.31 -2.53 -3.81
C ARG A 29 -21.76 -1.18 -3.38
N LEU A 30 -20.43 -1.04 -3.28
CA LEU A 30 -19.78 0.22 -2.89
C LEU A 30 -20.04 1.36 -3.89
N VAL A 31 -20.23 1.06 -5.18
CA VAL A 31 -20.68 2.04 -6.17
C VAL A 31 -22.11 2.53 -5.85
N LYS A 32 -23.03 1.62 -5.52
CA LYS A 32 -24.42 1.98 -5.16
C LYS A 32 -24.50 2.78 -3.87
N GLU A 33 -23.62 2.50 -2.93
CA GLU A 33 -23.49 3.22 -1.65
C GLU A 33 -22.79 4.59 -1.81
N GLY A 34 -22.20 4.86 -2.97
CA GLY A 34 -21.50 6.11 -3.25
C GLY A 34 -20.09 6.20 -2.66
N ALA A 35 -19.56 5.11 -2.09
CA ALA A 35 -18.18 5.04 -1.60
C ALA A 35 -17.15 4.97 -2.75
N ILE A 36 -17.57 4.47 -3.91
CA ILE A 36 -16.77 4.41 -5.14
C ILE A 36 -17.49 5.24 -6.21
N ALA A 37 -16.77 6.18 -6.84
CA ALA A 37 -17.31 7.03 -7.90
C ALA A 37 -17.54 6.27 -9.21
N ARG A 38 -16.62 5.35 -9.54
CA ARG A 38 -16.61 4.59 -10.78
C ARG A 38 -15.94 3.24 -10.59
N LEU A 39 -16.54 2.18 -11.15
CA LEU A 39 -15.94 0.86 -11.22
C LEU A 39 -15.67 0.47 -12.68
N THR A 40 -14.39 0.27 -13.01
CA THR A 40 -13.98 -0.35 -14.28
C THR A 40 -13.72 -1.82 -14.06
N VAL A 41 -14.30 -2.69 -14.90
CA VAL A 41 -14.10 -4.14 -14.82
C VAL A 41 -13.46 -4.64 -16.11
N ILE A 42 -12.34 -5.35 -15.99
CA ILE A 42 -11.64 -5.93 -17.13
C ILE A 42 -11.57 -7.44 -16.96
N ASN A 43 -12.11 -8.15 -17.95
CA ASN A 43 -11.92 -9.59 -18.07
C ASN A 43 -10.58 -9.88 -18.76
N VAL A 44 -9.61 -10.40 -18.00
CA VAL A 44 -8.26 -10.67 -18.51
C VAL A 44 -8.22 -11.79 -19.54
N ASN A 45 -9.24 -12.65 -19.60
CA ASN A 45 -9.35 -13.68 -20.63
C ASN A 45 -9.74 -13.10 -22.01
N VAL A 46 -10.35 -11.91 -22.05
CA VAL A 46 -10.74 -11.21 -23.28
C VAL A 46 -9.77 -10.08 -23.62
N SER A 47 -9.10 -9.52 -22.61
CA SER A 47 -8.14 -8.41 -22.75
C SER A 47 -6.81 -8.75 -22.07
N PRO A 48 -5.97 -9.62 -22.67
CA PRO A 48 -4.74 -10.15 -22.06
C PRO A 48 -3.65 -9.09 -21.84
N ASP A 49 -3.63 -8.00 -22.60
CA ASP A 49 -2.62 -6.94 -22.46
C ASP A 49 -2.80 -6.10 -21.18
N ALA A 50 -4.01 -6.10 -20.61
CA ALA A 50 -4.37 -5.30 -19.44
C ALA A 50 -3.62 -5.67 -18.14
N PRO A 51 -3.46 -6.96 -17.77
CA PRO A 51 -2.64 -7.38 -16.63
C PRO A 51 -1.14 -7.20 -16.84
N GLU A 52 -0.61 -7.46 -18.05
CA GLU A 52 0.83 -7.37 -18.34
C GLU A 52 1.35 -5.95 -18.19
N ALA A 53 0.63 -4.96 -18.72
CA ALA A 53 0.94 -3.55 -18.56
C ALA A 53 0.95 -3.07 -17.09
N ARG A 54 0.43 -3.88 -16.17
CA ARG A 54 0.32 -3.59 -14.73
C ARG A 54 1.12 -4.55 -13.85
N GLY A 55 1.88 -5.48 -14.43
CA GLY A 55 2.65 -6.48 -13.69
C GLY A 55 1.78 -7.43 -12.85
N VAL A 56 0.51 -7.60 -13.18
CA VAL A 56 -0.45 -8.40 -12.41
C VAL A 56 -0.31 -9.88 -12.78
N ARG A 57 -0.04 -10.72 -11.78
CA ARG A 57 0.22 -12.16 -11.98
C ARG A 57 -0.96 -13.07 -11.59
N SER A 58 -1.94 -12.53 -10.88
CA SER A 58 -3.10 -13.28 -10.40
C SER A 58 -4.34 -12.39 -10.35
N VAL A 59 -5.50 -13.04 -10.44
CA VAL A 59 -6.82 -12.43 -10.27
C VAL A 59 -7.55 -13.13 -9.11
N PRO A 60 -8.46 -12.45 -8.38
CA PRO A 60 -8.88 -11.06 -8.58
C PRO A 60 -7.80 -10.08 -8.14
N TRP A 61 -7.65 -9.01 -8.91
CA TRP A 61 -6.79 -7.87 -8.56
C TRP A 61 -7.62 -6.61 -8.61
N THR A 62 -7.53 -5.79 -7.57
CA THR A 62 -8.37 -4.62 -7.36
C THR A 62 -7.49 -3.41 -7.11
N ARG A 63 -7.78 -2.30 -7.78
CA ARG A 63 -7.25 -0.98 -7.41
C ARG A 63 -8.38 -0.12 -6.87
N LEU A 64 -8.19 0.46 -5.69
CA LEU A 64 -9.09 1.45 -5.05
C LEU A 64 -8.28 2.73 -4.84
N GLY A 65 -8.53 3.75 -5.67
CA GLY A 65 -7.70 4.94 -5.69
C GLY A 65 -6.21 4.62 -5.94
N PRO A 66 -5.30 4.95 -5.00
CA PRO A 66 -3.87 4.66 -5.12
C PRO A 66 -3.49 3.22 -4.71
N PHE A 67 -4.38 2.48 -4.06
CA PHE A 67 -4.06 1.19 -3.44
C PHE A 67 -4.38 0.03 -4.36
N GLU A 68 -3.41 -0.87 -4.53
CA GLU A 68 -3.52 -2.07 -5.36
C GLU A 68 -3.46 -3.32 -4.49
N LEU A 69 -4.52 -4.11 -4.57
CA LEU A 69 -4.81 -5.21 -3.67
C LEU A 69 -5.04 -6.48 -4.51
N SER A 70 -4.53 -7.61 -4.03
CA SER A 70 -4.63 -8.90 -4.72
C SER A 70 -5.37 -9.91 -3.86
N GLY A 71 -6.13 -10.79 -4.51
CA GLY A 71 -6.79 -11.91 -3.86
C GLY A 71 -8.24 -11.65 -3.47
N ALA A 72 -8.80 -12.61 -2.74
CA ALA A 72 -10.21 -12.68 -2.40
C ALA A 72 -10.57 -11.75 -1.23
N LEU A 73 -10.65 -10.44 -1.51
CA LEU A 73 -11.04 -9.44 -0.52
C LEU A 73 -12.51 -9.62 -0.10
N SER A 74 -12.76 -9.61 1.20
CA SER A 74 -14.11 -9.59 1.76
C SER A 74 -14.79 -8.25 1.52
N ALA A 75 -16.12 -8.23 1.66
CA ALA A 75 -16.91 -7.02 1.50
C ALA A 75 -16.58 -5.94 2.55
N ALA A 76 -16.11 -6.34 3.74
CA ALA A 76 -15.64 -5.42 4.78
C ALA A 76 -14.28 -4.83 4.42
N GLU A 77 -13.32 -5.65 3.99
CA GLU A 77 -12.00 -5.16 3.54
C GLU A 77 -12.13 -4.19 2.35
N LEU A 78 -13.02 -4.48 1.40
CA LEU A 78 -13.27 -3.57 0.28
C LEU A 78 -13.81 -2.21 0.75
N ALA A 79 -14.70 -2.20 1.74
CA ALA A 79 -15.26 -0.97 2.30
C ALA A 79 -14.18 -0.17 3.05
N ASP A 80 -13.42 -0.83 3.91
CA ASP A 80 -12.28 -0.25 4.64
C ASP A 80 -11.29 0.42 3.68
N TRP A 81 -10.88 -0.29 2.62
CA TRP A 81 -9.92 0.25 1.66
C TRP A 81 -10.49 1.40 0.84
N ALA A 82 -11.79 1.36 0.48
CA ALA A 82 -12.44 2.46 -0.21
C ALA A 82 -12.53 3.71 0.67
N GLU A 83 -12.86 3.54 1.95
CA GLU A 83 -12.90 4.64 2.92
C GLU A 83 -11.53 5.29 3.07
N ILE A 84 -10.49 4.49 3.34
CA ILE A 84 -9.12 4.98 3.51
C ILE A 84 -8.62 5.66 2.23
N ALA A 85 -8.86 5.05 1.06
CA ALA A 85 -8.48 5.68 -0.21
C ALA A 85 -9.15 7.05 -0.39
N GLY A 86 -10.37 7.22 0.13
CA GLY A 86 -11.12 8.46 0.08
C GLY A 86 -10.64 9.55 1.03
N THR A 87 -9.90 9.21 2.10
CA THR A 87 -9.34 10.23 3.01
C THR A 87 -8.09 10.89 2.44
N GLY A 88 -7.42 10.24 1.48
CA GLY A 88 -6.09 10.64 0.99
C GLY A 88 -4.95 10.30 1.95
N GLU A 89 -5.24 9.57 3.02
CA GLU A 89 -4.30 9.07 4.02
C GLU A 89 -4.17 7.54 3.89
N GLY A 90 -3.48 6.88 4.83
CA GLY A 90 -3.48 5.41 4.94
C GLY A 90 -2.36 4.67 4.23
N TRP A 91 -1.36 5.39 3.72
CA TRP A 91 -0.14 4.80 3.16
C TRP A 91 0.58 3.88 4.15
N GLY A 92 0.62 4.22 5.44
CA GLY A 92 1.18 3.33 6.48
C GLY A 92 0.47 1.97 6.53
N ARG A 93 -0.87 1.95 6.59
CA ARG A 93 -1.65 0.69 6.55
C ARG A 93 -1.44 -0.07 5.24
N TYR A 94 -1.35 0.65 4.12
CA TYR A 94 -1.06 0.03 2.82
C TYR A 94 0.34 -0.58 2.74
N PHE A 95 1.36 0.07 3.30
CA PHE A 95 2.70 -0.50 3.35
C PHE A 95 2.78 -1.70 4.28
N ALA A 96 2.12 -1.67 5.44
CA ALA A 96 1.99 -2.84 6.30
C ALA A 96 1.38 -4.02 5.51
N HIS A 97 0.26 -3.78 4.81
CA HIS A 97 -0.38 -4.80 3.96
C HIS A 97 0.57 -5.36 2.89
N LEU A 98 1.32 -4.51 2.20
CA LEU A 98 2.29 -4.96 1.19
C LEU A 98 3.43 -5.78 1.81
N ILE A 99 3.95 -5.37 2.96
CA ILE A 99 5.03 -6.07 3.67
C ILE A 99 4.56 -7.45 4.14
N GLU A 100 3.38 -7.53 4.75
CA GLU A 100 2.76 -8.79 5.19
C GLU A 100 2.48 -9.72 4.02
N SER A 101 2.17 -9.16 2.85
CA SER A 101 1.97 -9.89 1.60
C SER A 101 3.29 -10.18 0.85
N GLN A 102 4.45 -9.98 1.48
CA GLN A 102 5.79 -10.20 0.91
C GLN A 102 6.10 -9.39 -0.36
N ARG A 103 5.48 -8.21 -0.51
CA ARG A 103 5.63 -7.31 -1.66
C ARG A 103 6.52 -6.10 -1.35
N LEU A 104 7.71 -6.33 -0.78
CA LEU A 104 8.64 -5.27 -0.39
C LEU A 104 9.04 -4.35 -1.56
N ALA A 105 9.32 -4.93 -2.73
CA ALA A 105 9.64 -4.16 -3.94
C ALA A 105 8.54 -3.17 -4.32
N ALA A 106 7.27 -3.56 -4.11
CA ALA A 106 6.14 -2.67 -4.40
C ALA A 106 6.10 -1.48 -3.44
N VAL A 107 6.55 -1.63 -2.18
CA VAL A 107 6.65 -0.48 -1.25
C VAL A 107 7.66 0.54 -1.78
N ALA A 108 8.86 0.09 -2.18
CA ALA A 108 9.89 0.95 -2.74
C ALA A 108 9.43 1.63 -4.04
N GLU A 109 8.79 0.90 -4.96
CA GLU A 109 8.21 1.47 -6.19
C GLU A 109 7.17 2.56 -5.90
N ARG A 110 6.33 2.38 -4.87
CA ARG A 110 5.34 3.40 -4.48
C ARG A 110 5.99 4.64 -3.92
N ILE A 111 7.00 4.47 -3.07
CA ILE A 111 7.75 5.60 -2.51
C ILE A 111 8.52 6.33 -3.61
N GLN A 112 9.07 5.62 -4.60
CA GLN A 112 9.66 6.26 -5.77
C GLN A 112 8.65 7.09 -6.57
N ALA A 113 7.44 6.56 -6.78
CA ALA A 113 6.37 7.26 -7.49
C ALA A 113 5.80 8.45 -6.68
N ALA A 114 5.78 8.35 -5.35
CA ALA A 114 5.28 9.38 -4.45
C ALA A 114 6.23 9.56 -3.25
N PRO A 115 7.36 10.28 -3.39
CA PRO A 115 8.39 10.38 -2.36
C PRO A 115 7.90 10.84 -0.99
N ALA A 116 6.86 11.67 -0.95
CA ALA A 116 6.25 12.15 0.29
C ALA A 116 5.75 11.01 1.18
N THR A 117 5.36 9.86 0.62
CA THR A 117 4.82 8.74 1.41
C THR A 117 5.89 8.00 2.22
N LEU A 118 7.19 8.29 2.03
CA LEU A 118 8.23 7.75 2.90
C LEU A 118 7.97 8.10 4.37
N ILE A 119 7.38 9.27 4.64
CA ILE A 119 7.03 9.65 6.02
C ILE A 119 6.00 8.72 6.64
N ASP A 120 5.05 8.19 5.85
CA ASP A 120 4.07 7.23 6.33
C ASP A 120 4.72 5.89 6.69
N LEU A 121 5.77 5.48 5.97
CA LEU A 121 6.56 4.29 6.30
C LEU A 121 7.36 4.50 7.59
N LEU A 122 7.96 5.68 7.78
CA LEU A 122 8.69 6.04 9.01
C LEU A 122 7.75 6.14 10.22
N ASN A 123 6.54 6.70 10.04
CA ASN A 123 5.52 6.75 11.07
C ASN A 123 5.03 5.34 11.44
N LEU A 124 4.80 4.47 10.46
CA LEU A 124 4.50 3.05 10.69
C LEU A 124 5.64 2.38 11.46
N PHE A 125 6.90 2.66 11.11
CA PHE A 125 8.04 2.15 11.85
C PHE A 125 8.07 2.64 13.31
N ALA A 126 7.73 3.90 13.56
CA ALA A 126 7.76 4.47 14.91
C ALA A 126 6.61 3.98 15.81
N ALA A 127 5.49 3.56 15.23
CA ALA A 127 4.27 3.22 15.98
C ALA A 127 4.48 2.00 16.91
N PRO A 128 4.13 2.10 18.21
CA PRO A 128 4.50 1.11 19.23
C PRO A 128 3.86 -0.27 19.02
N ASP A 129 2.74 -0.32 18.31
CA ASP A 129 1.95 -1.52 18.00
C ASP A 129 2.34 -2.18 16.67
N THR A 130 3.26 -1.58 15.90
CA THR A 130 3.74 -2.18 14.65
C THR A 130 4.41 -3.52 14.91
N ALA A 131 3.85 -4.57 14.30
CA ALA A 131 4.33 -5.93 14.41
C ALA A 131 5.82 -6.04 14.02
N MET A 132 6.56 -6.92 14.70
CA MET A 132 8.00 -7.08 14.47
C MET A 132 8.31 -7.52 13.03
N SER A 133 7.48 -8.38 12.44
CA SER A 133 7.61 -8.78 11.03
C SER A 133 7.52 -7.59 10.08
N VAL A 134 6.62 -6.64 10.36
CA VAL A 134 6.46 -5.41 9.58
C VAL A 134 7.69 -4.53 9.74
N ARG A 135 8.19 -4.34 10.97
CA ARG A 135 9.43 -3.57 11.24
C ARG A 135 10.63 -4.12 10.48
N ILE A 136 10.82 -5.44 10.49
CA ILE A 136 11.88 -6.11 9.72
C ILE A 136 11.71 -5.85 8.22
N GLY A 137 10.48 -5.95 7.72
CA GLY A 137 10.18 -5.63 6.33
C GLY A 137 10.44 -4.16 5.97
N ILE A 138 10.17 -3.22 6.88
CA ILE A 138 10.53 -1.80 6.69
C ILE A 138 12.04 -1.65 6.55
N SER A 139 12.85 -2.26 7.44
CA SER A 139 14.30 -2.20 7.33
C SER A 139 14.80 -2.74 5.99
N ALA A 140 14.24 -3.86 5.52
CA ALA A 140 14.56 -4.40 4.20
C ALA A 140 14.16 -3.45 3.06
N VAL A 141 13.03 -2.75 3.16
CA VAL A 141 12.66 -1.71 2.17
C VAL A 141 13.68 -0.56 2.20
N MET A 142 14.07 -0.08 3.37
CA MET A 142 15.06 1.00 3.53
C MET A 142 16.40 0.62 2.89
N GLU A 143 16.84 -0.63 3.02
CA GLU A 143 18.05 -1.15 2.37
C GLU A 143 17.98 -1.06 0.85
N THR A 144 16.82 -1.38 0.24
CA THR A 144 16.64 -1.22 -1.22
C THR A 144 16.68 0.24 -1.68
N MET A 145 16.50 1.18 -0.76
CA MET A 145 16.52 2.63 -1.01
C MET A 145 17.86 3.28 -0.63
N SER A 146 18.86 2.50 -0.22
CA SER A 146 20.18 3.00 0.19
C SER A 146 20.82 3.89 -0.88
N GLY A 147 21.36 5.04 -0.46
CA GLY A 147 22.01 6.03 -1.33
C GLY A 147 21.08 6.79 -2.29
N THR A 148 19.76 6.56 -2.24
CA THR A 148 18.80 7.30 -3.06
C THR A 148 18.61 8.72 -2.54
N GLU A 149 18.29 9.65 -3.44
CA GLU A 149 17.99 11.03 -3.08
C GLU A 149 16.73 11.16 -2.21
N ILE A 150 15.77 10.25 -2.38
CA ILE A 150 14.56 10.19 -1.56
C ILE A 150 14.93 9.93 -0.09
N LEU A 151 15.81 8.94 0.15
CA LEU A 151 16.24 8.60 1.49
C LEU A 151 17.12 9.70 2.11
N ARG A 152 18.02 10.31 1.33
CA ARG A 152 18.82 11.47 1.78
C ARG A 152 17.95 12.65 2.24
N ARG A 153 16.86 12.93 1.52
CA ARG A 153 15.95 14.02 1.89
C ARG A 153 15.16 13.75 3.17
N ALA A 154 15.02 12.48 3.57
CA ALA A 154 14.33 12.08 4.79
C ALA A 154 15.23 12.06 6.03
N VAL A 155 16.50 12.47 5.92
CA VAL A 155 17.44 12.52 7.05
C VAL A 155 16.87 13.28 8.26
N PRO A 156 16.26 14.48 8.13
CA PRO A 156 15.71 15.19 9.29
C PRO A 156 14.63 14.39 10.05
N GLU A 157 13.78 13.67 9.32
CA GLU A 157 12.74 12.82 9.89
C GLU A 157 13.34 11.59 10.58
N ILE A 158 14.39 11.00 10.01
CA ILE A 158 15.10 9.85 10.60
C ILE A 158 15.90 10.29 11.84
N GLU A 159 16.51 11.48 11.84
CA GLU A 159 17.20 12.06 13.01
C GLU A 159 16.24 12.20 14.20
N THR A 160 14.99 12.57 13.94
CA THR A 160 13.96 12.64 14.98
C THR A 160 13.71 11.27 15.61
N LEU A 161 13.70 10.19 14.80
CA LEU A 161 13.56 8.82 15.30
C LEU A 161 14.79 8.35 16.09
N ALA A 162 15.99 8.83 15.75
CA ALA A 162 17.21 8.52 16.50
C ALA A 162 17.20 9.09 17.93
N LEU A 163 16.26 9.98 18.24
CA LEU A 163 16.02 10.55 19.57
C LEU A 163 14.85 9.91 20.33
N ALA A 164 14.20 8.88 19.77
CA ALA A 164 13.05 8.23 20.40
C ALA A 164 13.40 7.59 21.77
N ASP A 165 12.44 7.51 22.69
CA ASP A 165 12.64 6.86 23.99
C ASP A 165 12.94 5.35 23.86
N SER A 166 12.38 4.70 22.84
CA SER A 166 12.60 3.29 22.53
C SER A 166 14.03 3.05 22.03
N PRO A 167 14.85 2.25 22.75
CA PRO A 167 16.20 1.93 22.30
C PRO A 167 16.24 1.22 20.95
N GLN A 168 15.22 0.42 20.63
CA GLN A 168 15.12 -0.28 19.35
C GLN A 168 14.90 0.71 18.20
N ILE A 169 13.97 1.65 18.35
CA ILE A 169 13.69 2.67 17.33
C ILE A 169 14.95 3.52 17.08
N ARG A 170 15.69 3.89 18.14
CA ARG A 170 16.95 4.62 17.99
C ARG A 170 18.00 3.83 17.20
N ALA A 171 18.18 2.55 17.51
CA ALA A 171 19.18 1.72 16.84
C ALA A 171 18.89 1.58 15.34
N ASP A 172 17.64 1.30 14.98
CA ASP A 172 17.21 1.20 13.58
C ASP A 172 17.26 2.56 12.85
N ALA A 173 16.91 3.66 13.52
CA ALA A 173 17.05 4.99 12.95
C ALA A 173 18.51 5.34 12.64
N CYS A 174 19.44 5.04 13.54
CA CYS A 174 20.88 5.18 13.27
C CYS A 174 21.32 4.32 12.07
N TYR A 175 20.78 3.11 11.93
CA TYR A 175 21.03 2.28 10.76
C TYR A 175 20.50 2.95 9.47
N PHE A 176 19.29 3.50 9.49
CA PHE A 176 18.71 4.19 8.34
C PHE A 176 19.50 5.46 7.95
N LEU A 177 20.04 6.20 8.91
CA LEU A 177 20.97 7.31 8.64
C LEU A 177 22.21 6.82 7.89
N GLY A 178 22.77 5.68 8.28
CA GLY A 178 23.89 5.06 7.57
C GLY A 178 23.55 4.64 6.13
N LEU A 179 22.29 4.27 5.85
CA LEU A 179 21.81 3.98 4.50
C LEU A 179 21.57 5.24 3.65
N ALA A 180 21.25 6.37 4.29
CA ALA A 180 21.07 7.65 3.60
C ALA A 180 22.40 8.19 3.03
N GLY A 181 23.50 7.93 3.74
CA GLY A 181 24.87 8.28 3.34
C GLY A 181 25.41 9.53 4.00
#